data_AF-T2JTF5-F1
#
_entry.id   AF-T2JTF5-F1
#
_cell.length_a   1.000
_cell.length_b   1.000
_cell.length_c   1.000
_cell.angle_alpha   90.00
_cell.angle_beta   90.00
_cell.angle_gamma   90.00
#
_symmetry.space_group_name_H-M   'P 1'
#
loop_
_entity.id
_entity.type
_entity.pdbx_description
1 polymer ?
#
loop_
_entity_poly.entity_id
_entity_poly.type
_entity_poly.pdbx_seq_one_letter_code
_entity_poly.pdbx_strand_id
1 'polypeptide(L)'
;MSTLVIVESPTKARTIRNYLPKGYQVEASMGHVRDLPASASEIPASYKDKDWANLGVNVEDSFEPIYVIPKGKKKVVQGLKSALKSADELILATDEDREGESISWHLLQLLKPKVPIKRMVFHEITREAIQKSLKNCRDIDENLVHAQETRRILDRLYGYTLSPLLWKKIAWGLSAGRVQSVAVRLLVKRERERLAFQSGGYWDLKALLEKEKSPFEAKLITLEGKKVATGADFDPDTGKIAQGRKVVLLNEEEANALKDKLEGKTWTVSKKEEKATTRKPYPPFTTSTLQQESNRKLGISARDTMRIAQKLYEEGYITYMRTDSVHLSDEAIKAARSCVEEKYGKQYLSPKPRQYTTKSKGAQEAHEAIRPAGQRFRTPQETGLSGQEFGLYDLIWKRTVASQMANAQLTQITVLLDVEEAGFRSSGKRIDFPGFFRAYVEGSDDPDAAIENQEVILPPLEEGDHPDCKELDVLGHETQPRQDIQKLPW
;
A
#
# COMPACT_ATOMS: atom_id res chain seq x y z
N MET A 1 -9.00 -30.17 32.93
CA MET A 1 -8.56 -30.39 31.53
C MET A 1 -7.56 -29.31 31.19
N SER A 2 -6.30 -29.68 31.01
CA SER A 2 -5.17 -28.80 30.67
C SER A 2 -5.08 -28.68 29.15
N THR A 3 -5.08 -27.47 28.59
CA THR A 3 -5.01 -27.27 27.13
C THR A 3 -3.73 -26.52 26.78
N LEU A 4 -2.91 -27.08 25.88
CA LEU A 4 -1.75 -26.38 25.34
C LEU A 4 -2.16 -25.61 24.08
N VAL A 5 -1.89 -24.31 24.05
CA VAL A 5 -2.06 -23.45 22.88
C VAL A 5 -0.68 -23.04 22.37
N ILE A 6 -0.40 -23.27 21.09
CA ILE A 6 0.86 -22.86 20.46
C ILE A 6 0.59 -21.73 19.46
N VAL A 7 1.34 -20.64 19.61
CA VAL A 7 1.34 -19.46 18.71
C VAL A 7 2.75 -19.18 18.20
N GLU A 8 2.93 -18.25 17.27
CA GLU A 8 4.25 -17.97 16.68
C GLU A 8 5.14 -17.10 17.55
N SER A 9 4.59 -16.12 18.25
CA SER A 9 5.38 -15.08 18.94
C SER A 9 5.08 -15.03 20.45
N PRO A 10 6.07 -14.63 21.27
CA PRO A 10 5.86 -14.41 22.71
C PRO A 10 4.83 -13.31 23.03
N THR A 11 4.78 -12.25 22.23
CA THR A 11 3.83 -11.15 22.40
C THR A 11 2.40 -11.68 22.20
N LYS A 12 2.16 -12.39 21.10
CA LYS A 12 0.88 -13.04 20.81
C LYS A 12 0.48 -14.01 21.91
N ALA A 13 1.44 -14.78 22.44
CA ALA A 13 1.19 -15.70 23.56
C ALA A 13 0.72 -14.98 24.82
N ARG A 14 1.37 -13.87 25.17
CA ARG A 14 1.00 -13.02 26.31
C ARG A 14 -0.38 -12.39 26.12
N THR A 15 -0.67 -11.84 24.94
CA THR A 15 -1.94 -11.18 24.65
C THR A 15 -3.10 -12.18 24.70
N ILE A 16 -2.99 -13.31 23.99
CA ILE A 16 -4.05 -14.33 23.93
C ILE A 16 -4.31 -14.96 25.30
N ARG A 17 -3.28 -15.17 26.12
CA ARG A 17 -3.42 -15.71 27.48
C ARG A 17 -4.39 -14.90 28.34
N ASN A 18 -4.48 -13.59 28.14
CA ASN A 18 -5.42 -12.72 28.88
C ASN A 18 -6.89 -12.93 28.50
N TYR A 19 -7.16 -13.62 27.39
CA TYR A 19 -8.51 -13.86 26.86
C TYR A 19 -8.97 -15.32 26.99
N LEU A 20 -8.05 -16.22 27.34
CA LEU A 20 -8.34 -17.64 27.53
C LEU A 20 -8.78 -17.94 28.98
N PRO A 21 -9.64 -18.95 29.18
CA PRO A 21 -10.01 -19.42 30.51
C PRO A 21 -8.82 -19.96 31.32
N LYS A 22 -9.02 -20.11 32.64
CA LYS A 22 -8.09 -20.85 33.49
C LYS A 22 -7.95 -22.29 32.98
N GLY A 23 -6.71 -22.82 32.93
CA GLY A 23 -6.40 -24.17 32.42
C GLY A 23 -5.78 -24.21 31.02
N TYR A 24 -5.65 -23.06 30.35
CA TYR A 24 -4.94 -22.94 29.07
C TYR A 24 -3.49 -22.50 29.31
N GLN A 25 -2.54 -23.31 28.87
CA GLN A 25 -1.12 -22.97 28.80
C GLN A 25 -0.82 -22.45 27.38
N VAL A 26 -0.27 -21.24 27.27
CA VAL A 26 0.05 -20.64 25.95
C VAL A 26 1.57 -20.53 25.79
N GLU A 27 2.09 -21.17 24.75
CA GLU A 27 3.52 -21.23 24.40
C GLU A 27 3.79 -20.69 22.99
N ALA A 28 5.01 -20.20 22.76
CA ALA A 28 5.43 -19.67 21.46
C ALA A 28 6.40 -20.61 20.72
N SER A 29 6.15 -20.87 19.44
CA SER A 29 7.04 -21.64 18.55
C SER A 29 8.24 -20.83 18.05
N MET A 30 8.19 -19.50 18.23
CA MET A 30 9.15 -18.55 17.68
C MET A 30 9.16 -18.56 16.14
N GLY A 31 8.00 -18.78 15.49
CA GLY A 31 7.88 -18.95 14.04
C GLY A 31 8.11 -20.40 13.60
N HIS A 32 8.75 -20.57 12.43
CA HIS A 32 9.05 -21.89 11.85
C HIS A 32 9.95 -22.74 12.77
N VAL A 33 9.54 -24.00 13.00
CA VAL A 33 10.26 -24.99 13.84
C VAL A 33 11.07 -26.00 13.04
N ARG A 34 10.78 -26.12 11.74
CA ARG A 34 11.53 -26.92 10.76
C ARG A 34 11.77 -26.08 9.50
N ASP A 35 12.83 -26.40 8.77
CA ASP A 35 13.09 -25.88 7.43
C ASP A 35 13.93 -26.89 6.63
N LEU A 36 14.12 -26.65 5.33
CA LEU A 36 15.11 -27.34 4.52
C LEU A 36 16.53 -27.05 5.06
N PRO A 37 17.49 -28.00 4.98
CA PRO A 37 18.84 -27.80 5.50
C PRO A 37 19.49 -26.56 4.86
N ALA A 38 20.04 -25.69 5.69
CA ALA A 38 20.73 -24.48 5.22
C ALA A 38 22.20 -24.74 4.86
N SER A 39 22.78 -25.82 5.40
CA SER A 39 24.15 -26.25 5.13
C SER A 39 24.25 -27.78 5.19
N ALA A 40 25.32 -28.33 4.59
CA ALA A 40 25.61 -29.76 4.66
C ALA A 40 25.71 -30.29 6.11
N SER A 41 26.07 -29.44 7.07
CA SER A 41 26.16 -29.80 8.49
C SER A 41 24.81 -30.08 9.16
N GLU A 42 23.72 -29.62 8.56
CA GLU A 42 22.36 -29.83 9.08
C GLU A 42 21.70 -31.09 8.51
N ILE A 43 22.28 -31.69 7.47
CA ILE A 43 21.75 -32.90 6.82
C ILE A 43 21.86 -34.10 7.78
N PRO A 44 20.76 -34.80 8.09
CA PRO A 44 20.79 -35.99 8.94
C PRO A 44 21.64 -37.11 8.33
N ALA A 45 22.26 -37.95 9.16
CA ALA A 45 23.12 -39.05 8.70
C ALA A 45 22.42 -40.01 7.73
N SER A 46 21.11 -40.22 7.89
CA SER A 46 20.27 -41.07 7.03
C SER A 46 20.10 -40.57 5.59
N TYR A 47 20.47 -39.32 5.32
CA TYR A 47 20.38 -38.74 3.98
C TYR A 47 21.76 -38.42 3.39
N LYS A 48 22.86 -38.57 4.13
CA LYS A 48 24.19 -38.13 3.68
C LYS A 48 24.73 -38.91 2.48
N ASP A 49 24.27 -40.13 2.28
CA ASP A 49 24.56 -40.99 1.14
C ASP A 49 23.75 -40.64 -0.11
N LYS A 50 22.76 -39.73 0.00
CA LYS A 50 21.90 -39.35 -1.13
C LYS A 50 22.51 -38.19 -1.90
N ASP A 51 22.65 -38.35 -3.21
CA ASP A 51 23.23 -37.33 -4.10
C ASP A 51 22.45 -36.00 -4.08
N TRP A 52 21.14 -36.06 -3.84
CA TRP A 52 20.25 -34.90 -3.77
C TRP A 52 20.21 -34.24 -2.38
N ALA A 53 20.87 -34.78 -1.36
CA ALA A 53 20.73 -34.31 0.02
C ALA A 53 21.18 -32.86 0.23
N ASN A 54 22.19 -32.41 -0.52
CA ASN A 54 22.64 -31.01 -0.49
C ASN A 54 21.58 -30.05 -1.04
N LEU A 55 20.81 -30.49 -2.04
CA LEU A 55 19.64 -29.74 -2.52
C LEU A 55 18.51 -29.75 -1.49
N GLY A 56 18.42 -30.82 -0.69
CA GLY A 56 17.42 -30.99 0.35
C GLY A 56 16.03 -31.34 -0.18
N VAL A 57 15.91 -31.62 -1.48
CA VAL A 57 14.67 -31.98 -2.18
C VAL A 57 14.96 -33.09 -3.18
N ASN A 58 14.20 -34.18 -3.14
CA ASN A 58 14.32 -35.30 -4.05
C ASN A 58 13.46 -35.08 -5.31
N VAL A 59 14.05 -34.52 -6.37
CA VAL A 59 13.32 -34.20 -7.60
C VAL A 59 12.87 -35.44 -8.39
N GLU A 60 13.47 -36.60 -8.13
CA GLU A 60 13.15 -37.87 -8.79
C GLU A 60 12.04 -38.65 -8.06
N ASP A 61 11.73 -38.27 -6.82
CA ASP A 61 10.67 -38.89 -6.03
C ASP A 61 9.73 -37.83 -5.45
N SER A 62 8.78 -37.40 -6.29
CA SER A 62 7.67 -36.53 -5.91
C SER A 62 8.06 -35.25 -5.16
N PHE A 63 9.29 -34.75 -5.38
CA PHE A 63 9.85 -33.58 -4.68
C PHE A 63 9.95 -33.72 -3.16
N GLU A 64 10.17 -34.93 -2.63
CA GLU A 64 10.26 -35.16 -1.19
C GLU A 64 11.30 -34.24 -0.51
N PRO A 65 10.90 -33.40 0.47
CA PRO A 65 11.81 -32.49 1.15
C PRO A 65 12.47 -33.10 2.40
N ILE A 66 13.74 -32.78 2.64
CA ILE A 66 14.39 -33.03 3.94
C ILE A 66 14.08 -31.85 4.87
N TYR A 67 13.19 -32.07 5.84
CA TYR A 67 12.95 -31.11 6.90
C TYR A 67 13.80 -31.38 8.15
N VAL A 68 14.56 -30.37 8.57
CA VAL A 68 15.42 -30.43 9.77
C VAL A 68 14.99 -29.39 10.80
N ILE A 69 15.35 -29.62 12.07
CA ILE A 69 15.16 -28.62 13.13
C ILE A 69 16.40 -27.72 13.15
N PRO A 70 16.27 -26.42 12.84
CA PRO A 70 17.39 -25.50 12.91
C PRO A 70 18.04 -25.50 14.31
N LYS A 71 19.36 -25.33 14.39
CA LYS A 71 20.09 -25.42 15.68
C LYS A 71 19.48 -24.51 16.77
N GLY A 72 19.07 -23.30 16.40
CA GLY A 72 18.44 -22.32 17.31
C GLY A 72 17.04 -22.70 17.81
N LYS A 73 16.38 -23.70 17.20
CA LYS A 73 14.99 -24.11 17.54
C LYS A 73 14.91 -25.34 18.43
N LYS A 74 16.02 -26.05 18.65
CA LYS A 74 16.03 -27.31 19.43
C LYS A 74 15.47 -27.13 20.86
N LYS A 75 15.86 -26.05 21.56
CA LYS A 75 15.37 -25.75 22.91
C LYS A 75 13.86 -25.45 22.93
N VAL A 76 13.38 -24.69 21.94
CA VAL A 76 11.95 -24.36 21.80
C VAL A 76 11.15 -25.65 21.60
N VAL A 77 11.58 -26.50 20.67
CA VAL A 77 10.94 -27.80 20.40
C VAL A 77 10.90 -28.69 21.65
N GLN A 78 12.00 -28.75 22.41
CA GLN A 78 12.03 -29.51 23.66
C GLN A 78 11.02 -28.98 24.68
N GLY A 79 10.92 -27.65 24.84
CA GLY A 79 9.91 -27.01 25.69
C GLY A 79 8.49 -27.37 25.28
N LEU A 80 8.17 -27.26 23.99
CA LEU A 80 6.85 -27.61 23.45
C LEU A 80 6.50 -29.09 23.66
N LYS A 81 7.47 -30.00 23.47
CA LYS A 81 7.28 -31.44 23.76
C LYS A 81 7.01 -31.70 25.23
N SER A 82 7.69 -30.99 26.13
CA SER A 82 7.45 -31.11 27.57
C SER A 82 6.07 -30.60 27.96
N ALA A 83 5.66 -29.44 27.46
CA ALA A 83 4.33 -28.88 27.71
C ALA A 83 3.20 -29.79 27.20
N LEU A 84 3.39 -30.42 26.03
CA LEU A 84 2.41 -31.31 25.43
C LEU A 84 2.19 -32.59 26.26
N LYS A 85 3.20 -33.08 27.00
CA LYS A 85 3.06 -34.28 27.85
C LYS A 85 2.05 -34.08 28.99
N SER A 86 1.86 -32.84 29.44
CA SER A 86 0.95 -32.47 30.53
C SER A 86 -0.37 -31.89 30.04
N ALA A 87 -0.61 -31.87 28.73
CA ALA A 87 -1.83 -31.33 28.14
C ALA A 87 -2.80 -32.47 27.77
N ASP A 88 -4.08 -32.23 27.98
CA ASP A 88 -5.18 -33.11 27.57
C ASP A 88 -5.67 -32.78 26.15
N GLU A 89 -5.38 -31.58 25.64
CA GLU A 89 -5.74 -31.10 24.30
C GLU A 89 -4.67 -30.14 23.75
N LEU A 90 -4.45 -30.14 22.44
CA LEU A 90 -3.56 -29.22 21.73
C LEU A 90 -4.35 -28.30 20.79
N ILE A 91 -4.16 -26.98 20.94
CA ILE A 91 -4.67 -25.96 20.02
C ILE A 91 -3.51 -25.30 19.29
N LEU A 92 -3.58 -25.30 17.96
CA LEU A 92 -2.66 -24.58 17.10
C LEU A 92 -3.30 -23.26 16.67
N ALA A 93 -2.71 -22.15 17.12
CA ALA A 93 -3.26 -20.80 17.05
C ALA A 93 -2.37 -19.87 16.20
N THR A 94 -1.82 -20.42 15.12
CA THR A 94 -1.02 -19.65 14.15
C THR A 94 -1.89 -18.74 13.29
N ASP A 95 -1.29 -17.76 12.65
CA ASP A 95 -1.92 -16.83 11.71
C ASP A 95 -2.64 -17.59 10.61
N GLU A 96 -3.69 -16.98 10.06
CA GLU A 96 -4.57 -17.59 9.07
C GLU A 96 -4.07 -17.39 7.64
N ASP A 97 -2.76 -17.50 7.43
CA ASP A 97 -2.18 -17.56 6.09
C ASP A 97 -1.50 -18.91 5.86
N ARG A 98 -1.08 -19.16 4.62
CA ARG A 98 -0.35 -20.38 4.26
C ARG A 98 0.94 -20.59 5.08
N GLU A 99 1.58 -19.52 5.56
CA GLU A 99 2.79 -19.63 6.39
C GLU A 99 2.41 -20.12 7.79
N GLY A 100 1.39 -19.53 8.41
CA GLY A 100 0.85 -19.98 9.69
C GLY A 100 0.31 -21.41 9.61
N GLU A 101 -0.35 -21.78 8.53
CA GLU A 101 -0.84 -23.15 8.31
C GLU A 101 0.33 -24.16 8.20
N SER A 102 1.38 -23.81 7.46
CA SER A 102 2.61 -24.61 7.36
C SER A 102 3.32 -24.76 8.72
N ILE A 103 3.40 -23.69 9.54
CA ILE A 103 3.97 -23.78 10.90
C ILE A 103 3.16 -24.78 11.75
N SER A 104 1.83 -24.69 11.70
CA SER A 104 0.92 -25.60 12.40
C SER A 104 1.14 -27.05 11.97
N TRP A 105 1.24 -27.31 10.67
CA TRP A 105 1.55 -28.63 10.15
C TRP A 105 2.91 -29.13 10.60
N HIS A 106 3.97 -28.30 10.52
CA HIS A 106 5.30 -28.68 10.99
C HIS A 106 5.34 -29.00 12.48
N LEU A 107 4.55 -28.30 13.31
CA LEU A 107 4.39 -28.62 14.72
C LEU A 107 3.75 -29.99 14.91
N LEU A 108 2.70 -30.35 14.17
CA LEU A 108 2.08 -31.67 14.25
C LEU A 108 3.05 -32.80 13.91
N GLN A 109 3.74 -32.69 12.78
CA GLN A 109 4.71 -33.69 12.32
C GLN A 109 5.85 -33.92 13.33
N LEU A 110 6.24 -32.86 14.03
CA LEU A 110 7.37 -32.85 14.96
C LEU A 110 7.00 -33.27 16.38
N LEU A 111 5.82 -32.85 16.85
CA LEU A 111 5.31 -33.14 18.19
C LEU A 111 4.62 -34.50 18.27
N LYS A 112 4.01 -34.97 17.16
CA LYS A 112 3.24 -36.23 17.08
C LYS A 112 2.27 -36.39 18.26
N PRO A 113 1.36 -35.43 18.47
CA PRO A 113 0.44 -35.43 19.60
C PRO A 113 -0.43 -36.69 19.61
N LYS A 114 -0.69 -37.22 20.82
CA LYS A 114 -1.62 -38.34 21.09
C LYS A 114 -2.91 -37.88 21.77
N VAL A 115 -3.13 -36.57 21.75
CA VAL A 115 -4.28 -35.87 22.35
C VAL A 115 -5.08 -35.21 21.23
N PRO A 116 -6.37 -34.87 21.46
CA PRO A 116 -7.14 -34.10 20.50
C PRO A 116 -6.43 -32.82 20.04
N ILE A 117 -6.58 -32.52 18.75
CA ILE A 117 -5.93 -31.39 18.07
C ILE A 117 -7.02 -30.49 17.55
N LYS A 118 -6.85 -29.17 17.68
CA LYS A 118 -7.73 -28.16 17.08
C LYS A 118 -6.91 -27.07 16.42
N ARG A 119 -7.35 -26.58 15.25
CA ARG A 119 -6.78 -25.39 14.60
C ARG A 119 -7.67 -24.17 14.88
N MET A 120 -7.15 -23.21 15.65
CA MET A 120 -7.85 -21.96 15.97
C MET A 120 -7.34 -20.83 15.07
N VAL A 121 -8.23 -20.23 14.29
CA VAL A 121 -7.93 -19.11 13.37
C VAL A 121 -8.67 -17.84 13.79
N PHE A 122 -8.05 -16.68 13.58
CA PHE A 122 -8.63 -15.38 13.90
C PHE A 122 -7.92 -14.28 13.10
N HIS A 123 -8.64 -13.22 12.78
CA HIS A 123 -8.11 -12.06 12.05
C HIS A 123 -7.77 -10.86 12.95
N GLU A 124 -8.09 -10.93 14.24
CA GLU A 124 -7.76 -9.92 15.25
C GLU A 124 -7.66 -10.57 16.64
N ILE A 125 -6.93 -9.90 17.55
CA ILE A 125 -6.69 -10.41 18.90
C ILE A 125 -7.49 -9.61 19.91
N THR A 126 -8.80 -9.87 19.96
CA THR A 126 -9.73 -9.33 20.95
C THR A 126 -10.32 -10.45 21.80
N ARG A 127 -10.88 -10.12 22.97
CA ARG A 127 -11.49 -11.13 23.85
C ARG A 127 -12.60 -11.89 23.12
N GLU A 128 -13.46 -11.16 22.42
CA GLU A 128 -14.61 -11.68 21.70
C GLU A 128 -14.17 -12.56 20.52
N ALA A 129 -13.18 -12.11 19.73
CA ALA A 129 -12.66 -12.87 18.60
C ALA A 129 -12.02 -14.19 19.05
N ILE A 130 -11.19 -14.16 20.11
CA ILE A 130 -10.54 -15.37 20.64
C ILE A 130 -11.57 -16.35 21.22
N GLN A 131 -12.55 -15.87 21.98
CA GLN A 131 -13.61 -16.72 22.53
C GLN A 131 -14.50 -17.34 21.44
N LYS A 132 -14.80 -16.60 20.37
CA LYS A 132 -15.52 -17.11 19.21
C LYS A 132 -14.70 -18.17 18.47
N SER A 133 -13.40 -17.92 18.30
CA SER A 133 -12.49 -18.81 17.56
C SER A 133 -12.24 -20.12 18.30
N LEU A 134 -12.17 -20.10 19.64
CA LEU A 134 -12.10 -21.30 20.48
C LEU A 134 -13.30 -22.25 20.28
N LYS A 135 -14.48 -21.71 19.98
CA LYS A 135 -15.70 -22.50 19.76
C LYS A 135 -15.82 -23.03 18.32
N ASN A 136 -15.13 -22.39 17.37
CA ASN A 136 -15.22 -22.65 15.94
C ASN A 136 -13.85 -23.01 15.37
N CYS A 137 -13.16 -23.95 16.02
CA CYS A 137 -11.92 -24.50 15.49
C CYS A 137 -12.21 -25.31 14.21
N ARG A 138 -11.20 -25.39 13.36
CA ARG A 138 -11.20 -26.21 12.14
C ARG A 138 -10.08 -27.25 12.20
N ASP A 139 -9.95 -28.03 11.14
CA ASP A 139 -8.79 -28.87 10.88
C ASP A 139 -7.71 -28.09 10.11
N ILE A 140 -6.51 -28.67 10.01
CA ILE A 140 -5.46 -28.10 9.15
C ILE A 140 -5.87 -28.19 7.69
N ASP A 141 -5.69 -27.10 6.96
CA ASP A 141 -5.91 -27.06 5.52
C ASP A 141 -4.64 -27.50 4.77
N GLU A 142 -4.62 -28.78 4.39
CA GLU A 142 -3.49 -29.38 3.65
C GLU A 142 -3.23 -28.69 2.31
N ASN A 143 -4.22 -28.05 1.67
CA ASN A 143 -3.98 -27.32 0.43
C ASN A 143 -3.14 -26.06 0.66
N LEU A 144 -3.38 -25.35 1.77
CA LEU A 144 -2.56 -24.21 2.16
C LEU A 144 -1.14 -24.62 2.52
N VAL A 145 -0.99 -25.77 3.21
CA VAL A 145 0.32 -26.35 3.52
C VAL A 145 1.07 -26.70 2.23
N HIS A 146 0.47 -27.46 1.32
CA HIS A 146 1.08 -27.82 0.05
C HIS A 146 1.40 -26.61 -0.82
N ALA A 147 0.57 -25.56 -0.80
CA ALA A 147 0.87 -24.32 -1.51
C ALA A 147 2.10 -23.60 -0.93
N GLN A 148 2.30 -23.63 0.38
CA GLN A 148 3.49 -23.08 1.04
C GLN A 148 4.72 -23.92 0.74
N GLU A 149 4.62 -25.25 0.85
CA GLU A 149 5.70 -26.19 0.55
C GLU A 149 6.14 -26.11 -0.92
N THR A 150 5.19 -26.07 -1.86
CA THR A 150 5.46 -25.88 -3.29
C THR A 150 6.28 -24.61 -3.53
N ARG A 151 5.91 -23.49 -2.88
CA ARG A 151 6.67 -22.25 -2.97
C ARG A 151 8.08 -22.42 -2.39
N ARG A 152 8.19 -23.07 -1.22
CA ARG A 152 9.47 -23.29 -0.53
C ARG A 152 10.44 -24.14 -1.35
N ILE A 153 9.94 -25.19 -1.99
CA ILE A 153 10.69 -26.07 -2.89
C ILE A 153 11.06 -25.32 -4.18
N LEU A 154 10.12 -24.62 -4.80
CA LEU A 154 10.38 -23.84 -6.01
C LEU A 154 11.51 -22.81 -5.78
N ASP A 155 11.46 -22.08 -4.68
CA ASP A 155 12.49 -21.08 -4.36
C ASP A 155 13.84 -21.78 -4.04
N ARG A 156 13.83 -23.00 -3.47
CA ARG A 156 15.04 -23.82 -3.28
C ARG A 156 15.63 -24.25 -4.63
N LEU A 157 14.84 -24.86 -5.52
CA LEU A 157 15.28 -25.31 -6.83
C LEU A 157 15.84 -24.13 -7.63
N TYR A 158 15.13 -23.00 -7.68
CA TYR A 158 15.59 -21.80 -8.38
C TYR A 158 16.91 -21.28 -7.79
N GLY A 159 16.97 -21.05 -6.48
CA GLY A 159 18.14 -20.46 -5.83
C GLY A 159 19.39 -21.34 -5.92
N TYR A 160 19.28 -22.63 -5.60
CA TYR A 160 20.43 -23.55 -5.58
C TYR A 160 20.98 -23.84 -6.97
N THR A 161 20.13 -23.90 -8.00
CA THR A 161 20.56 -24.22 -9.37
C THR A 161 21.14 -23.01 -10.11
N LEU A 162 20.57 -21.82 -9.91
CA LEU A 162 20.98 -20.62 -10.65
C LEU A 162 22.12 -19.84 -9.99
N SER A 163 22.25 -19.86 -8.66
CA SER A 163 23.32 -19.09 -7.98
C SER A 163 24.73 -19.48 -8.43
N PRO A 164 25.08 -20.77 -8.61
CA PRO A 164 26.40 -21.15 -9.13
C PRO A 164 26.71 -20.59 -10.52
N LEU A 165 25.69 -20.40 -11.36
CA LEU A 165 25.88 -19.76 -12.67
C LEU A 165 26.21 -18.27 -12.51
N LEU A 166 25.53 -17.57 -11.60
CA LEU A 166 25.82 -16.17 -11.29
C LEU A 166 27.25 -16.00 -10.75
N TRP A 167 27.73 -16.94 -9.92
CA TRP A 167 29.11 -16.91 -9.43
C TRP A 167 30.14 -17.05 -10.54
N LYS A 168 29.90 -17.96 -11.49
CA LYS A 168 30.79 -18.21 -12.62
C LYS A 168 30.78 -17.08 -13.65
N LYS A 169 29.65 -16.39 -13.83
CA LYS A 169 29.44 -15.45 -14.94
C LYS A 169 29.45 -13.97 -14.53
N ILE A 170 29.21 -13.66 -13.26
CA ILE A 170 29.07 -12.28 -12.78
C ILE A 170 30.00 -12.03 -11.59
N ALA A 171 29.66 -12.57 -10.43
CA ALA A 171 30.45 -12.38 -9.20
C ALA A 171 30.12 -13.46 -8.17
N TRP A 172 31.16 -13.93 -7.46
CA TRP A 172 31.02 -14.88 -6.39
C TRP A 172 30.18 -14.30 -5.23
N GLY A 173 29.33 -15.14 -4.61
CA GLY A 173 28.49 -14.76 -3.47
C GLY A 173 27.13 -14.16 -3.84
N LEU A 174 26.82 -13.94 -5.11
CA LEU A 174 25.49 -13.49 -5.56
C LEU A 174 24.42 -14.57 -5.35
N SER A 175 23.21 -14.17 -4.98
CA SER A 175 22.08 -15.10 -4.83
C SER A 175 21.06 -14.94 -5.95
N ALA A 176 20.60 -16.07 -6.49
CA ALA A 176 19.51 -16.10 -7.45
C ALA A 176 18.16 -16.08 -6.72
N GLY A 177 17.35 -15.06 -6.97
CA GLY A 177 16.00 -14.94 -6.43
C GLY A 177 14.96 -14.76 -7.54
N ARG A 178 13.99 -15.68 -7.63
CA ARG A 178 12.98 -15.68 -8.69
C ARG A 178 12.16 -14.38 -8.74
N VAL A 179 11.66 -13.93 -7.59
CA VAL A 179 10.88 -12.68 -7.50
C VAL A 179 11.78 -11.45 -7.42
N GLN A 180 12.90 -11.54 -6.69
CA GLN A 180 13.86 -10.43 -6.53
C GLN A 180 14.46 -9.98 -7.88
N SER A 181 14.84 -10.93 -8.74
CA SER A 181 15.41 -10.61 -10.06
C SER A 181 14.42 -9.86 -10.97
N VAL A 182 13.11 -10.17 -10.90
CA VAL A 182 12.08 -9.44 -11.64
C VAL A 182 11.93 -8.01 -11.10
N ALA A 183 11.94 -7.83 -9.77
CA ALA A 183 11.89 -6.49 -9.17
C ALA A 183 13.12 -5.65 -9.57
N VAL A 184 14.33 -6.22 -9.51
CA VAL A 184 15.56 -5.57 -10.00
C VAL A 184 15.45 -5.26 -11.49
N ARG A 185 14.90 -6.16 -12.31
CA ARG A 185 14.68 -5.92 -13.74
C ARG A 185 13.76 -4.72 -13.99
N LEU A 186 12.72 -4.50 -13.18
CA LEU A 186 11.85 -3.33 -13.32
C LEU A 186 12.62 -2.02 -13.05
N LEU A 187 13.49 -2.01 -12.04
CA LEU A 187 14.38 -0.88 -11.76
C LEU A 187 15.33 -0.61 -12.94
N VAL A 188 16.00 -1.66 -13.42
CA VAL A 188 16.93 -1.54 -14.55
C VAL A 188 16.22 -1.08 -15.83
N LYS A 189 15.00 -1.55 -16.09
CA LYS A 189 14.20 -1.08 -17.23
C LYS A 189 13.90 0.41 -17.12
N ARG A 190 13.45 0.89 -15.97
CA ARG A 190 13.22 2.33 -15.75
C ARG A 190 14.50 3.13 -15.95
N GLU A 191 15.63 2.66 -15.43
CA GLU A 191 16.88 3.39 -15.56
C GLU A 191 17.36 3.42 -17.01
N ARG A 192 17.17 2.35 -17.78
CA ARG A 192 17.44 2.36 -19.22
C ARG A 192 16.53 3.33 -19.98
N GLU A 193 15.24 3.42 -19.63
CA GLU A 193 14.33 4.43 -20.18
C GLU A 193 14.83 5.85 -19.89
N ARG A 194 15.37 6.10 -18.69
CA ARG A 194 15.92 7.39 -18.29
C ARG A 194 17.22 7.73 -19.02
N LEU A 195 18.10 6.75 -19.22
CA LEU A 195 19.37 6.93 -19.94
C LEU A 195 19.18 7.16 -21.44
N ALA A 196 18.15 6.56 -22.03
CA ALA A 196 17.81 6.72 -23.46
C ALA A 196 17.02 8.00 -23.74
N PHE A 197 16.48 8.65 -22.71
CA PHE A 197 15.62 9.81 -22.84
C PHE A 197 16.34 11.00 -23.46
N GLN A 198 15.71 11.64 -24.45
CA GLN A 198 16.18 12.88 -25.05
C GLN A 198 15.22 14.02 -24.67
N SER A 199 15.75 15.07 -24.05
CA SER A 199 14.97 16.24 -23.64
C SER A 199 14.56 17.10 -24.84
N GLY A 200 13.28 17.45 -24.91
CA GLY A 200 12.75 18.48 -25.79
C GLY A 200 12.46 19.77 -25.01
N GLY A 201 12.94 20.89 -25.53
CA GLY A 201 12.60 22.23 -25.05
C GLY A 201 11.30 22.73 -25.66
N TYR A 202 10.47 23.40 -24.86
CA TYR A 202 9.27 24.08 -25.31
C TYR A 202 8.99 25.31 -24.46
N TRP A 203 8.37 26.32 -25.07
CA TRP A 203 8.01 27.55 -24.40
C TRP A 203 6.50 27.75 -24.37
N ASP A 204 6.01 28.37 -23.30
CA ASP A 204 4.66 28.92 -23.21
C ASP A 204 4.68 30.30 -22.56
N LEU A 205 3.50 30.92 -22.47
CA LEU A 205 3.32 32.18 -21.76
C LEU A 205 2.45 31.97 -20.53
N LYS A 206 2.80 32.65 -19.44
CA LYS A 206 1.98 32.76 -18.23
C LYS A 206 1.63 34.22 -18.00
N ALA A 207 0.33 34.50 -17.91
CA ALA A 207 -0.18 35.82 -17.61
C ALA A 207 -0.63 35.91 -16.15
N LEU A 208 -0.21 36.97 -15.45
CA LEU A 208 -0.82 37.41 -14.21
C LEU A 208 -1.89 38.45 -14.55
N LEU A 209 -3.14 38.03 -14.41
CA LEU A 209 -4.30 38.85 -14.70
C LEU A 209 -4.96 39.33 -13.41
N GLU A 210 -5.67 40.44 -13.46
CA GLU A 210 -6.39 40.99 -12.32
C GLU A 210 -7.80 41.40 -12.71
N LYS A 211 -8.79 41.00 -11.90
CA LYS A 211 -10.15 41.51 -11.95
C LYS A 211 -10.49 42.02 -10.56
N GLU A 212 -10.92 43.28 -10.44
CA GLU A 212 -11.33 43.89 -9.16
C GLU A 212 -10.29 43.72 -8.03
N LYS A 213 -9.00 43.97 -8.32
CA LYS A 213 -7.87 43.79 -7.38
C LYS A 213 -7.65 42.36 -6.89
N SER A 214 -8.25 41.38 -7.56
CA SER A 214 -8.05 39.95 -7.28
C SER A 214 -7.21 39.35 -8.41
N PRO A 215 -5.92 39.05 -8.15
CA PRO A 215 -5.04 38.48 -9.15
C PRO A 215 -5.33 37.00 -9.39
N PHE A 216 -5.10 36.53 -10.62
CA PHE A 216 -5.16 35.12 -10.99
C PHE A 216 -4.22 34.82 -12.16
N GLU A 217 -3.73 33.58 -12.23
CA GLU A 217 -2.84 33.15 -13.30
C GLU A 217 -3.61 32.49 -14.44
N ALA A 218 -3.17 32.74 -15.67
CA ALA A 218 -3.63 32.04 -16.87
C ALA A 218 -2.43 31.58 -17.71
N LYS A 219 -2.53 30.40 -18.33
CA LYS A 219 -1.47 29.83 -19.16
C LYS A 219 -1.91 29.71 -20.61
N LEU A 220 -1.01 29.98 -21.54
CA LEU A 220 -1.24 29.83 -22.97
C LEU A 220 -1.56 28.36 -23.29
N ILE A 221 -2.65 28.11 -24.02
CA ILE A 221 -3.05 26.77 -24.45
C ILE A 221 -3.25 26.65 -25.95
N THR A 222 -3.55 27.75 -26.64
CA THR A 222 -3.77 27.77 -28.08
C THR A 222 -3.20 29.03 -28.72
N LEU A 223 -2.75 28.91 -29.97
CA LEU A 223 -2.33 30.01 -30.83
C LEU A 223 -2.90 29.76 -32.22
N GLU A 224 -3.59 30.76 -32.80
CA GLU A 224 -4.25 30.65 -34.11
C GLU A 224 -5.18 29.43 -34.22
N GLY A 225 -5.91 29.13 -33.14
CA GLY A 225 -6.81 27.98 -33.04
C GLY A 225 -6.13 26.60 -32.95
N LYS A 226 -4.80 26.53 -32.93
CA LYS A 226 -4.03 25.29 -32.73
C LYS A 226 -3.52 25.20 -31.30
N LYS A 227 -3.40 23.99 -30.75
CA LYS A 227 -2.86 23.79 -29.39
C LYS A 227 -1.37 24.10 -29.34
N VAL A 228 -0.92 24.78 -28.29
CA VAL A 228 0.50 24.92 -27.98
C VAL A 228 1.03 23.59 -27.42
N ALA A 229 2.24 23.21 -27.84
CA ALA A 229 2.88 21.96 -27.44
C ALA A 229 3.14 21.94 -25.94
N THR A 230 2.90 20.79 -25.32
CA THR A 230 3.26 20.53 -23.92
C THR A 230 4.22 19.36 -23.84
N GLY A 231 4.79 19.10 -22.68
CA GLY A 231 5.70 17.95 -22.51
C GLY A 231 5.08 16.58 -22.87
N ALA A 232 3.75 16.46 -22.91
CA ALA A 232 3.06 15.22 -23.32
C ALA A 232 3.03 14.98 -24.84
N ASP A 233 3.44 15.98 -25.64
CA ASP A 233 3.45 15.90 -27.11
C ASP A 233 4.79 15.47 -27.67
N PHE A 234 5.82 15.33 -26.83
CA PHE A 234 7.17 14.93 -27.22
C PHE A 234 7.33 13.41 -27.25
N ASP A 235 8.13 12.93 -28.20
CA ASP A 235 8.64 11.58 -28.23
C ASP A 235 9.88 11.48 -27.31
N PRO A 236 9.83 10.65 -26.25
CA PRO A 236 10.92 10.54 -25.29
C PRO A 236 12.23 10.02 -25.89
N ASP A 237 12.19 9.32 -27.03
CA ASP A 237 13.37 8.74 -27.66
C ASP A 237 14.10 9.75 -28.57
N THR A 238 13.44 10.84 -28.96
CA THR A 238 13.98 11.82 -29.92
C THR A 238 14.02 13.25 -29.43
N GLY A 239 13.29 13.59 -28.37
CA GLY A 239 13.16 14.97 -27.88
C GLY A 239 12.41 15.90 -28.84
N LYS A 240 11.72 15.34 -29.85
CA LYS A 240 10.94 16.08 -30.84
C LYS A 240 9.44 15.83 -30.66
N ILE A 241 8.62 16.66 -31.28
CA ILE A 241 7.17 16.45 -31.33
C ILE A 241 6.87 15.09 -31.97
N ALA A 242 6.10 14.27 -31.24
CA ALA A 242 5.73 12.93 -31.66
C ALA A 242 4.94 12.95 -32.98
N GLN A 243 5.19 11.97 -33.83
CA GLN A 243 4.56 11.89 -35.14
C GLN A 243 3.02 11.91 -35.04
N GLY A 244 2.38 12.74 -35.86
CA GLY A 244 0.92 12.88 -35.91
C GLY A 244 0.35 13.90 -34.92
N ARG A 245 1.16 14.50 -34.05
CA ARG A 245 0.73 15.61 -33.20
C ARG A 245 0.60 16.90 -34.01
N LYS A 246 -0.56 17.55 -33.90
CA LYS A 246 -0.86 18.83 -34.53
C LYS A 246 -0.84 19.92 -33.46
N VAL A 247 0.36 20.38 -33.13
CA VAL A 247 0.61 21.39 -32.09
C VAL A 247 1.56 22.46 -32.61
N VAL A 248 1.52 23.64 -32.01
CA VAL A 248 2.50 24.72 -32.22
C VAL A 248 3.59 24.56 -31.17
N LEU A 249 4.80 24.25 -31.60
CA LEU A 249 5.98 24.28 -30.73
C LEU A 249 6.58 25.67 -30.79
N LEU A 250 6.59 26.38 -29.66
CA LEU A 250 7.26 27.67 -29.55
C LEU A 250 8.68 27.46 -29.01
N ASN A 251 9.64 28.16 -29.61
CA ASN A 251 10.95 28.40 -29.03
C ASN A 251 10.98 29.73 -28.24
N GLU A 252 12.12 30.05 -27.63
CA GLU A 252 12.29 31.27 -26.83
C GLU A 252 12.06 32.56 -27.63
N GLU A 253 12.60 32.66 -28.85
CA GLU A 253 12.45 33.85 -29.71
C GLU A 253 10.97 34.04 -30.12
N GLU A 254 10.30 32.96 -30.52
CA GLU A 254 8.89 32.96 -30.90
C GLU A 254 7.98 33.31 -29.72
N ALA A 255 8.29 32.81 -28.51
CA ALA A 255 7.53 33.11 -27.30
C ALA A 255 7.72 34.58 -26.86
N ASN A 256 8.95 35.13 -26.94
CA ASN A 256 9.19 36.54 -26.67
C ASN A 256 8.49 37.44 -27.70
N ALA A 257 8.56 37.11 -28.99
CA ALA A 257 7.85 37.85 -30.03
C ALA A 257 6.32 37.80 -29.82
N LEU A 258 5.79 36.67 -29.37
CA LEU A 258 4.38 36.55 -29.00
C LEU A 258 4.05 37.42 -27.78
N LYS A 259 4.88 37.41 -26.74
CA LYS A 259 4.71 38.29 -25.57
C LYS A 259 4.60 39.76 -26.00
N ASP A 260 5.54 40.24 -26.82
CA ASP A 260 5.56 41.63 -27.29
C ASP A 260 4.30 41.97 -28.12
N LYS A 261 3.81 41.03 -28.93
CA LYS A 261 2.55 41.20 -29.70
C LYS A 261 1.32 41.35 -28.81
N LEU A 262 1.33 40.72 -27.64
CA LEU A 262 0.20 40.69 -26.69
C LEU A 262 0.29 41.80 -25.63
N GLU A 263 1.41 42.51 -25.53
CA GLU A 263 1.59 43.58 -24.56
C GLU A 263 0.61 44.74 -24.81
N GLY A 264 -0.05 45.21 -23.74
CA GLY A 264 -1.05 46.28 -23.80
C GLY A 264 -2.36 45.92 -24.52
N LYS A 265 -2.57 44.65 -24.90
CA LYS A 265 -3.79 44.19 -25.56
C LYS A 265 -4.92 43.88 -24.57
N THR A 266 -6.15 43.94 -25.07
CA THR A 266 -7.34 43.64 -24.28
C THR A 266 -7.54 42.13 -24.16
N TRP A 267 -7.58 41.66 -22.93
CA TRP A 267 -7.94 40.29 -22.61
C TRP A 267 -9.45 40.18 -22.51
N THR A 268 -10.03 39.08 -22.99
CA THR A 268 -11.47 38.84 -22.92
C THR A 268 -11.74 37.44 -22.41
N VAL A 269 -12.58 37.31 -21.38
CA VAL A 269 -13.09 36.01 -20.95
C VAL A 269 -14.05 35.50 -22.03
N SER A 270 -13.59 34.52 -22.82
CA SER A 270 -14.39 33.97 -23.92
C SER A 270 -15.30 32.85 -23.46
N LYS A 271 -14.94 32.16 -22.37
CA LYS A 271 -15.78 31.11 -21.79
C LYS A 271 -15.52 30.91 -20.31
N LYS A 272 -16.59 30.67 -19.55
CA LYS A 272 -16.50 30.16 -18.17
C LYS A 272 -17.32 28.88 -18.02
N GLU A 273 -16.66 27.83 -17.56
CA GLU A 273 -17.31 26.57 -17.24
C GLU A 273 -17.14 26.23 -15.76
N GLU A 274 -18.26 25.96 -15.09
CA GLU A 274 -18.27 25.38 -13.75
C GLU A 274 -18.81 23.95 -13.82
N LYS A 275 -18.05 23.01 -13.27
CA LYS A 275 -18.41 21.60 -13.24
C LYS A 275 -18.39 21.09 -11.81
N ALA A 276 -19.56 20.72 -11.31
CA ALA A 276 -19.68 19.96 -10.08
C ALA A 276 -19.05 18.57 -10.27
N THR A 277 -18.16 18.21 -9.36
CA THR A 277 -17.45 16.93 -9.33
C THR A 277 -17.49 16.37 -7.91
N THR A 278 -17.48 15.03 -7.82
CA THR A 278 -17.48 14.36 -6.52
C THR A 278 -16.27 13.46 -6.41
N ARG A 279 -15.62 13.47 -5.24
CA ARG A 279 -14.57 12.49 -4.90
C ARG A 279 -15.10 11.52 -3.87
N LYS A 280 -14.99 10.23 -4.19
CA LYS A 280 -15.37 9.15 -3.27
C LYS A 280 -14.22 8.88 -2.28
N PRO A 281 -14.52 8.51 -1.03
CA PRO A 281 -13.50 8.09 -0.09
C PRO A 281 -12.76 6.85 -0.60
N TYR A 282 -11.47 6.79 -0.28
CA TYR A 282 -10.65 5.64 -0.60
C TYR A 282 -11.07 4.38 0.18
N PRO A 283 -10.79 3.18 -0.34
CA PRO A 283 -11.02 1.94 0.40
C PRO A 283 -10.13 1.87 1.66
N PRO A 284 -10.54 1.05 2.65
CA PRO A 284 -9.69 0.60 3.75
C PRO A 284 -8.36 0.00 3.26
N PHE A 285 -7.37 -0.08 4.15
CA PHE A 285 -6.04 -0.52 3.75
C PHE A 285 -5.97 -2.02 3.43
N THR A 286 -5.27 -2.32 2.35
CA THR A 286 -4.59 -3.60 2.11
C THR A 286 -3.14 -3.50 2.56
N THR A 287 -2.38 -4.59 2.53
CA THR A 287 -0.94 -4.55 2.82
C THR A 287 -0.19 -3.59 1.88
N SER A 288 -0.50 -3.61 0.58
CA SER A 288 0.20 -2.78 -0.40
C SER A 288 -0.09 -1.29 -0.24
N THR A 289 -1.35 -0.94 -0.01
CA THR A 289 -1.77 0.46 0.14
C THR A 289 -1.32 1.04 1.49
N LEU A 290 -1.24 0.22 2.53
CA LEU A 290 -0.65 0.63 3.80
C LEU A 290 0.85 0.94 3.65
N GLN A 291 1.62 0.09 2.97
CA GLN A 291 3.06 0.30 2.77
C GLN A 291 3.35 1.56 1.95
N GLN A 292 2.57 1.79 0.89
CA GLN A 292 2.62 3.00 0.06
C GLN A 292 2.40 4.24 0.93
N GLU A 293 1.22 4.36 1.54
CA GLU A 293 0.89 5.56 2.30
C GLU A 293 1.79 5.74 3.53
N SER A 294 2.26 4.66 4.18
CA SER A 294 3.25 4.77 5.27
C SER A 294 4.58 5.35 4.79
N ASN A 295 5.00 5.04 3.57
CA ASN A 295 6.23 5.59 3.00
C ASN A 295 6.04 7.07 2.64
N ARG A 296 4.96 7.39 1.93
CA ARG A 296 4.67 8.74 1.45
C ARG A 296 4.47 9.75 2.58
N LYS A 297 3.79 9.32 3.64
CA LYS A 297 3.37 10.18 4.75
C LYS A 297 4.36 10.15 5.91
N LEU A 298 4.61 8.94 6.41
CA LEU A 298 5.39 8.75 7.63
C LEU A 298 6.90 8.56 7.36
N GLY A 299 7.32 8.49 6.08
CA GLY A 299 8.72 8.21 5.72
C GLY A 299 9.19 6.81 6.13
N ILE A 300 8.27 5.87 6.38
CA ILE A 300 8.60 4.53 6.88
C ILE A 300 8.87 3.58 5.71
N SER A 301 9.90 2.75 5.81
CA SER A 301 10.18 1.72 4.80
C SER A 301 9.14 0.60 4.85
N ALA A 302 8.88 -0.07 3.72
CA ALA A 302 7.93 -1.20 3.68
C ALA A 302 8.26 -2.29 4.73
N ARG A 303 9.54 -2.55 4.99
CA ARG A 303 10.00 -3.49 6.03
C ARG A 303 9.57 -3.02 7.42
N ASP A 304 9.83 -1.76 7.73
CA ASP A 304 9.57 -1.22 9.06
C ASP A 304 8.06 -1.02 9.29
N THR A 305 7.29 -0.65 8.26
CA THR A 305 5.82 -0.66 8.29
C THR A 305 5.28 -2.02 8.69
N MET A 306 5.75 -3.10 8.06
CA MET A 306 5.28 -4.45 8.39
C MET A 306 5.70 -4.89 9.79
N ARG A 307 6.88 -4.50 10.25
CA ARG A 307 7.35 -4.79 11.62
C ARG A 307 6.45 -4.10 12.67
N ILE A 308 6.12 -2.83 12.45
CA ILE A 308 5.26 -2.05 13.35
C ILE A 308 3.83 -2.62 13.29
N ALA A 309 3.28 -2.85 12.10
CA ALA A 309 1.96 -3.43 11.93
C ALA A 309 1.84 -4.81 12.60
N GLN A 310 2.88 -5.66 12.52
CA GLN A 310 2.91 -6.93 13.23
C GLN A 310 2.82 -6.73 14.74
N LYS A 311 3.57 -5.79 15.32
CA LYS A 311 3.47 -5.47 16.75
C LYS A 311 2.06 -4.99 17.12
N LEU A 312 1.50 -4.06 16.33
CA LEU A 312 0.14 -3.56 16.56
C LEU A 312 -0.91 -4.68 16.52
N TYR A 313 -0.79 -5.63 15.58
CA TYR A 313 -1.67 -6.80 15.51
C TYR A 313 -1.50 -7.73 16.72
N GLU A 314 -0.26 -8.09 17.08
CA GLU A 314 0.03 -8.99 18.19
C GLU A 314 -0.37 -8.42 19.57
N GLU A 315 -0.43 -7.10 19.69
CA GLU A 315 -0.94 -6.36 20.86
C GLU A 315 -2.44 -6.02 20.77
N GLY A 316 -3.11 -6.46 19.70
CA GLY A 316 -4.57 -6.34 19.54
C GLY A 316 -5.07 -4.95 19.18
N TYR A 317 -4.24 -4.09 18.56
CA TYR A 317 -4.64 -2.77 18.06
C TYR A 317 -5.27 -2.79 16.68
N ILE A 318 -4.83 -3.67 15.80
CA ILE A 318 -5.31 -3.76 14.42
C ILE A 318 -5.63 -5.20 14.02
N THR A 319 -6.34 -5.37 12.92
CA THR A 319 -6.51 -6.66 12.24
C THR A 319 -5.21 -7.14 11.60
N TYR A 320 -5.24 -8.38 11.11
CA TYR A 320 -4.13 -9.01 10.43
C TYR A 320 -3.63 -8.18 9.23
N MET A 321 -2.33 -7.85 9.26
CA MET A 321 -1.71 -6.88 8.35
C MET A 321 -1.29 -7.45 6.98
N ARG A 322 -1.48 -8.75 6.75
CA ARG A 322 -1.17 -9.44 5.48
C ARG A 322 -2.47 -9.84 4.79
N THR A 323 -3.02 -8.90 4.04
CA THR A 323 -4.33 -8.99 3.41
C THR A 323 -4.36 -8.21 2.10
N ASP A 324 -5.00 -8.78 1.09
CA ASP A 324 -5.36 -8.14 -0.18
C ASP A 324 -6.83 -7.69 -0.19
N SER A 325 -7.53 -7.87 0.93
CA SER A 325 -8.94 -7.52 1.09
C SER A 325 -9.13 -6.07 1.51
N VAL A 326 -10.12 -5.42 0.90
CA VAL A 326 -10.64 -4.11 1.33
C VAL A 326 -11.98 -4.24 2.07
N HIS A 327 -12.41 -5.48 2.34
CA HIS A 327 -13.67 -5.79 3.01
C HIS A 327 -13.62 -5.35 4.47
N LEU A 328 -14.69 -4.71 4.96
CA LEU A 328 -14.92 -4.52 6.39
C LEU A 328 -16.09 -5.39 6.82
N SER A 329 -16.01 -5.96 8.01
CA SER A 329 -17.13 -6.64 8.65
C SER A 329 -18.24 -5.64 9.00
N ASP A 330 -19.48 -6.12 9.13
CA ASP A 330 -20.61 -5.28 9.56
C ASP A 330 -20.35 -4.58 10.90
N GLU A 331 -19.60 -5.23 11.78
CA GLU A 331 -19.17 -4.68 13.06
C GLU A 331 -18.18 -3.53 12.89
N ALA A 332 -17.14 -3.72 12.07
CA ALA A 332 -16.17 -2.67 11.75
C ALA A 332 -16.80 -1.47 11.02
N ILE A 333 -17.78 -1.71 10.15
CA ILE A 333 -18.55 -0.66 9.48
C ILE A 333 -19.33 0.16 10.50
N LYS A 334 -20.03 -0.50 11.43
CA LYS A 334 -20.76 0.19 12.51
C LYS A 334 -19.81 1.01 13.36
N ALA A 335 -18.68 0.44 13.79
CA ALA A 335 -17.66 1.13 14.57
C ALA A 335 -17.12 2.38 13.86
N ALA A 336 -16.74 2.25 12.58
CA ALA A 336 -16.27 3.36 11.76
C ALA A 336 -17.34 4.46 11.63
N ARG A 337 -18.59 4.09 11.37
CA ARG A 337 -19.72 5.04 11.24
C ARG A 337 -20.02 5.77 12.54
N SER A 338 -19.98 5.09 13.68
CA SER A 338 -20.10 5.72 15.00
C SER A 338 -18.98 6.73 15.23
N CYS A 339 -17.73 6.38 14.91
CA CYS A 339 -16.61 7.33 14.98
C CYS A 339 -16.82 8.56 14.08
N VAL A 340 -17.38 8.37 12.87
CA VAL A 340 -17.69 9.50 11.98
C VAL A 340 -18.71 10.44 12.63
N GLU A 341 -19.80 9.88 13.16
CA GLU A 341 -20.88 10.64 13.77
C GLU A 341 -20.42 11.39 15.03
N GLU A 342 -19.65 10.75 15.90
CA GLU A 342 -19.14 11.33 17.15
C GLU A 342 -18.12 12.45 16.92
N LYS A 343 -17.22 12.30 15.94
CA LYS A 343 -16.11 13.24 15.73
C LYS A 343 -16.38 14.32 14.68
N TYR A 344 -17.13 14.00 13.63
CA TYR A 344 -17.35 14.91 12.50
C TYR A 344 -18.83 15.32 12.35
N GLY A 345 -19.75 14.56 12.94
CA GLY A 345 -21.19 14.82 12.88
C GLY A 345 -21.91 14.11 11.73
N LYS A 346 -23.23 13.97 11.86
CA LYS A 346 -24.10 13.20 10.94
C LYS A 346 -23.98 13.59 9.46
N GLN A 347 -23.74 14.86 9.15
CA GLN A 347 -23.58 15.35 7.78
C GLN A 347 -22.37 14.75 7.04
N TYR A 348 -21.35 14.32 7.78
CA TYR A 348 -20.15 13.68 7.22
C TYR A 348 -20.29 12.17 7.07
N LEU A 349 -21.41 11.60 7.50
CA LEU A 349 -21.69 10.18 7.36
C LEU A 349 -22.12 9.88 5.92
N SER A 350 -21.63 8.78 5.35
CA SER A 350 -22.19 8.29 4.10
C SER A 350 -23.66 7.92 4.27
N PRO A 351 -24.54 8.24 3.29
CA PRO A 351 -25.98 7.98 3.40
C PRO A 351 -26.33 6.52 3.64
N LYS A 352 -25.51 5.60 3.11
CA LYS A 352 -25.61 4.15 3.34
C LYS A 352 -24.23 3.59 3.69
N PRO A 353 -24.16 2.50 4.48
CA PRO A 353 -22.92 1.76 4.71
C PRO A 353 -22.20 1.46 3.39
N ARG A 354 -20.88 1.67 3.37
CA ARG A 354 -20.05 1.42 2.18
C ARG A 354 -19.33 0.10 2.33
N GLN A 355 -19.64 -0.84 1.43
CA GLN A 355 -18.82 -2.03 1.24
C GLN A 355 -17.88 -1.83 0.06
N TYR A 356 -16.60 -2.09 0.30
CA TYR A 356 -15.58 -2.11 -0.74
C TYR A 356 -15.28 -3.56 -1.12
N THR A 357 -15.06 -3.80 -2.40
CA THR A 357 -14.73 -5.12 -2.94
C THR A 357 -13.41 -5.04 -3.70
N THR A 358 -12.55 -6.03 -3.48
CA THR A 358 -11.30 -6.16 -4.21
C THR A 358 -11.62 -6.54 -5.67
N LYS A 359 -10.89 -5.95 -6.63
CA LYS A 359 -11.13 -6.20 -8.07
C LYS A 359 -10.49 -7.48 -8.60
N SER A 360 -9.60 -8.11 -7.84
CA SER A 360 -8.78 -9.25 -8.27
C SER A 360 -8.86 -10.39 -7.26
N LYS A 361 -9.29 -11.58 -7.72
CA LYS A 361 -9.31 -12.82 -6.94
C LYS A 361 -7.91 -13.23 -6.48
N GLY A 362 -7.58 -12.96 -5.23
CA GLY A 362 -6.34 -13.38 -4.58
C GLY A 362 -6.52 -14.54 -3.60
N ALA A 363 -5.43 -15.21 -3.24
CA ALA A 363 -5.45 -16.38 -2.33
C ALA A 363 -5.75 -16.01 -0.86
N GLN A 364 -5.82 -14.72 -0.52
CA GLN A 364 -6.00 -14.18 0.82
C GLN A 364 -7.32 -13.39 0.99
N GLU A 365 -8.24 -13.46 0.01
CA GLU A 365 -9.51 -12.71 0.00
C GLU A 365 -10.48 -13.08 1.15
N ALA A 366 -10.20 -14.14 1.91
CA ALA A 366 -10.98 -14.52 3.08
C ALA A 366 -10.74 -13.60 4.30
N HIS A 367 -9.79 -12.67 4.22
CA HIS A 367 -9.47 -11.75 5.31
C HIS A 367 -10.27 -10.45 5.27
N GLU A 368 -10.31 -9.78 6.40
CA GLU A 368 -10.75 -8.38 6.49
C GLU A 368 -9.62 -7.43 6.06
N ALA A 369 -9.96 -6.18 5.76
CA ALA A 369 -8.99 -5.11 5.56
C ALA A 369 -8.16 -4.83 6.83
N ILE A 370 -7.05 -4.12 6.66
CA ILE A 370 -6.26 -3.60 7.78
C ILE A 370 -7.01 -2.41 8.40
N ARG A 371 -7.55 -2.63 9.61
CA ARG A 371 -8.41 -1.69 10.33
C ARG A 371 -8.19 -1.81 11.85
N PRO A 372 -8.62 -0.82 12.66
CA PRO A 372 -8.52 -0.93 14.13
C PRO A 372 -9.31 -2.13 14.68
N ALA A 373 -8.76 -2.81 15.68
CA ALA A 373 -9.36 -3.98 16.29
C ALA A 373 -10.55 -3.64 17.21
N GLY A 374 -11.49 -4.59 17.35
CA GLY A 374 -12.62 -4.54 18.28
C GLY A 374 -13.88 -3.83 17.77
N GLN A 375 -14.99 -4.03 18.51
CA GLN A 375 -16.31 -3.48 18.16
C GLN A 375 -16.39 -1.96 18.33
N ARG A 376 -15.50 -1.39 19.15
CA ARG A 376 -15.28 0.04 19.28
C ARG A 376 -13.82 0.31 18.97
N PHE A 377 -13.58 1.15 17.99
CA PHE A 377 -12.22 1.58 17.66
C PHE A 377 -11.71 2.52 18.73
N ARG A 378 -10.58 2.17 19.34
CA ARG A 378 -9.82 3.10 20.17
C ARG A 378 -9.38 4.27 19.30
N THR A 379 -9.65 5.49 19.72
CA THR A 379 -9.07 6.65 19.06
C THR A 379 -7.55 6.62 19.23
N PRO A 380 -6.77 7.20 18.30
CA PRO A 380 -5.31 7.21 18.41
C PRO A 380 -4.81 7.67 19.79
N GLN A 381 -5.45 8.68 20.38
CA GLN A 381 -5.11 9.21 21.69
C GLN A 381 -5.40 8.23 22.85
N GLU A 382 -6.45 7.41 22.73
CA GLU A 382 -6.81 6.39 23.73
C GLU A 382 -5.87 5.18 23.73
N THR A 383 -5.04 5.00 22.70
CA THR A 383 -4.16 3.84 22.59
C THR A 383 -2.97 3.89 23.54
N GLY A 384 -2.52 5.09 23.92
CA GLY A 384 -1.26 5.28 24.65
C GLY A 384 0.00 4.97 23.83
N LEU A 385 -0.14 4.71 22.52
CA LEU A 385 0.99 4.51 21.61
C LEU A 385 1.76 5.82 21.40
N SER A 386 3.03 5.72 21.02
CA SER A 386 3.88 6.87 20.70
C SER A 386 4.75 6.61 19.47
N GLY A 387 5.37 7.66 18.94
CA GLY A 387 6.30 7.58 17.80
C GLY A 387 5.69 6.94 16.56
N GLN A 388 6.45 6.05 15.92
CA GLN A 388 6.03 5.40 14.67
C GLN A 388 4.84 4.43 14.85
N GLU A 389 4.65 3.85 16.04
CA GLU A 389 3.51 2.99 16.34
C GLU A 389 2.21 3.80 16.38
N PHE A 390 2.24 4.97 17.02
CA PHE A 390 1.13 5.92 17.00
C PHE A 390 0.83 6.37 15.57
N GLY A 391 1.85 6.80 14.82
CA GLY A 391 1.68 7.29 13.45
C GLY A 391 1.03 6.25 12.53
N LEU A 392 1.48 4.99 12.59
CA LEU A 392 0.90 3.93 11.78
C LEU A 392 -0.53 3.60 12.19
N TYR A 393 -0.82 3.54 13.50
CA TYR A 393 -2.18 3.32 13.99
C TYR A 393 -3.13 4.47 13.60
N ASP A 394 -2.70 5.72 13.76
CA ASP A 394 -3.46 6.91 13.38
C ASP A 394 -3.78 6.90 11.88
N LEU A 395 -2.80 6.54 11.03
CA LEU A 395 -3.01 6.40 9.60
C LEU A 395 -4.08 5.34 9.28
N ILE A 396 -4.00 4.15 9.89
CA ILE A 396 -4.96 3.06 9.72
C ILE A 396 -6.36 3.49 10.20
N TRP A 397 -6.44 4.14 11.36
CA TRP A 397 -7.68 4.63 11.94
C TRP A 397 -8.34 5.67 11.03
N LYS A 398 -7.59 6.69 10.58
CA LYS A 398 -8.10 7.75 9.69
C LYS A 398 -8.60 7.19 8.36
N ARG A 399 -7.85 6.28 7.71
CA ARG A 399 -8.27 5.65 6.44
C ARG A 399 -9.55 4.84 6.62
N THR A 400 -9.67 4.08 7.71
CA THR A 400 -10.85 3.26 8.00
C THR A 400 -12.09 4.14 8.25
N VAL A 401 -11.97 5.18 9.07
CA VAL A 401 -13.07 6.11 9.37
C VAL A 401 -13.48 6.88 8.11
N ALA A 402 -12.51 7.42 7.36
CA ALA A 402 -12.76 8.12 6.10
C ALA A 402 -13.50 7.24 5.08
N SER A 403 -13.23 5.94 5.03
CA SER A 403 -13.90 5.01 4.11
C SER A 403 -15.43 4.98 4.28
N GLN A 404 -15.96 5.34 5.46
CA GLN A 404 -17.40 5.38 5.73
C GLN A 404 -17.99 6.80 5.69
N MET A 405 -17.20 7.81 5.34
CA MET A 405 -17.65 9.20 5.26
C MET A 405 -18.36 9.52 3.93
N ALA A 406 -19.02 10.67 3.91
CA ALA A 406 -19.64 11.27 2.73
C ALA A 406 -18.58 11.63 1.67
N ASN A 407 -19.02 11.71 0.41
CA ASN A 407 -18.15 12.16 -0.69
C ASN A 407 -17.75 13.63 -0.45
N ALA A 408 -16.56 14.00 -0.90
CA ALA A 408 -16.24 15.41 -1.09
C ALA A 408 -16.97 15.93 -2.34
N GLN A 409 -17.57 17.11 -2.25
CA GLN A 409 -18.21 17.83 -3.35
C GLN A 409 -17.35 19.03 -3.71
N LEU A 410 -17.05 19.17 -4.98
CA LEU A 410 -16.06 20.08 -5.50
C LEU A 410 -16.59 20.75 -6.76
N THR A 411 -16.34 22.03 -6.92
CA THR A 411 -16.59 22.75 -8.17
C THR A 411 -15.26 22.99 -8.86
N GLN A 412 -15.10 22.42 -10.06
CA GLN A 412 -13.98 22.75 -10.95
C GLN A 412 -14.41 23.91 -11.83
N ILE A 413 -13.59 24.97 -11.84
CA ILE A 413 -13.83 26.17 -12.64
C ILE A 413 -12.78 26.19 -13.75
N THR A 414 -13.19 26.34 -14.99
CA THR A 414 -12.28 26.60 -16.11
C THR A 414 -12.69 27.90 -16.76
N VAL A 415 -11.73 28.82 -16.87
CA VAL A 415 -11.90 30.09 -17.57
C VAL A 415 -11.00 30.08 -18.79
N LEU A 416 -11.57 30.31 -19.96
CA LEU A 416 -10.85 30.54 -21.21
C LEU A 416 -10.82 32.03 -21.47
N LEU A 417 -9.63 32.53 -21.82
CA LEU A 417 -9.42 33.93 -22.14
C LEU A 417 -8.76 34.05 -23.51
N ASP A 418 -9.25 34.95 -24.32
CA ASP A 418 -8.67 35.26 -25.62
C ASP A 418 -8.03 36.66 -25.58
N VAL A 419 -6.87 36.75 -26.21
CA VAL A 419 -6.16 38.01 -26.48
C VAL A 419 -5.57 37.90 -27.89
N GLU A 420 -6.09 38.70 -28.81
CA GLU A 420 -5.81 38.56 -30.25
C GLU A 420 -6.11 37.11 -30.73
N GLU A 421 -5.10 36.40 -31.27
CA GLU A 421 -5.20 35.01 -31.75
C GLU A 421 -4.72 33.98 -30.72
N ALA A 422 -4.36 34.42 -29.50
CA ALA A 422 -3.85 33.59 -28.44
C ALA A 422 -4.95 33.27 -27.42
N GLY A 423 -5.10 31.98 -27.10
CA GLY A 423 -6.06 31.48 -26.12
C GLY A 423 -5.34 30.98 -24.87
N PHE A 424 -5.76 31.49 -23.72
CA PHE A 424 -5.25 31.18 -22.40
C PHE A 424 -6.29 30.46 -21.55
N ARG A 425 -5.82 29.71 -20.56
CA ARG A 425 -6.67 29.00 -19.61
C ARG A 425 -6.24 29.28 -18.19
N SER A 426 -7.22 29.63 -17.36
CA SER A 426 -7.12 29.56 -15.91
C SER A 426 -7.98 28.40 -15.38
N SER A 427 -7.53 27.74 -14.32
CA SER A 427 -8.24 26.62 -13.69
C SER A 427 -8.37 26.85 -12.20
N GLY A 428 -9.60 26.91 -11.73
CA GLY A 428 -9.96 27.04 -10.32
C GLY A 428 -10.53 25.74 -9.77
N LYS A 429 -10.48 25.62 -8.45
CA LYS A 429 -11.09 24.52 -7.72
C LYS A 429 -11.59 25.03 -6.38
N ARG A 430 -12.87 24.78 -6.10
CA ARG A 430 -13.52 25.08 -4.82
C ARG A 430 -14.03 23.79 -4.19
N ILE A 431 -13.92 23.66 -2.88
CA ILE A 431 -14.45 22.57 -2.07
C ILE A 431 -15.80 23.05 -1.51
N ASP A 432 -16.89 22.65 -2.17
CA ASP A 432 -18.24 23.00 -1.70
C ASP A 432 -18.60 22.21 -0.43
N PHE A 433 -18.10 20.98 -0.31
CA PHE A 433 -18.23 20.16 0.89
C PHE A 433 -17.03 19.21 1.02
N PRO A 434 -16.24 19.26 2.12
CA PRO A 434 -15.01 18.50 2.21
C PRO A 434 -15.23 16.98 2.38
N GLY A 435 -16.38 16.55 2.92
CA GLY A 435 -16.67 15.13 3.13
C GLY A 435 -15.52 14.40 3.86
N PHE A 436 -15.07 13.28 3.31
CA PHE A 436 -13.99 12.48 3.89
C PHE A 436 -12.63 13.18 3.99
N PHE A 437 -12.40 14.29 3.28
CA PHE A 437 -11.15 15.04 3.39
C PHE A 437 -10.88 15.53 4.81
N ARG A 438 -11.92 15.75 5.64
CA ARG A 438 -11.75 16.09 7.07
C ARG A 438 -11.02 15.03 7.89
N ALA A 439 -11.04 13.77 7.45
CA ALA A 439 -10.36 12.69 8.15
C ALA A 439 -9.10 12.23 7.41
N TYR A 440 -9.11 12.23 6.08
CA TYR A 440 -8.03 11.67 5.29
C TYR A 440 -7.91 12.31 3.90
N VAL A 441 -6.70 12.78 3.59
CA VAL A 441 -6.27 13.14 2.23
C VAL A 441 -5.10 12.24 1.83
N GLU A 442 -5.16 11.60 0.66
CA GLU A 442 -4.08 10.73 0.18
C GLU A 442 -2.82 11.56 -0.13
N GLY A 443 -1.67 11.11 0.38
CA GLY A 443 -0.41 11.84 0.27
C GLY A 443 -0.21 13.09 1.14
N SER A 444 -1.11 13.41 2.08
CA SER A 444 -0.86 14.42 3.12
C SER A 444 -1.19 13.92 4.53
N ASP A 445 -0.41 14.34 5.53
CA ASP A 445 -0.62 14.05 6.95
C ASP A 445 -1.43 15.10 7.69
N ASP A 446 -1.52 16.31 7.13
CA ASP A 446 -2.40 17.37 7.61
C ASP A 446 -3.56 17.53 6.62
N PRO A 447 -4.76 17.04 6.97
CA PRO A 447 -5.91 17.15 6.09
C PRO A 447 -6.40 18.59 5.94
N ASP A 448 -6.31 19.44 6.96
CA ASP A 448 -6.79 20.82 6.88
C ASP A 448 -5.84 21.65 6.00
N ALA A 449 -4.52 21.54 6.20
CA ALA A 449 -3.56 22.17 5.29
C ALA A 449 -3.65 21.60 3.86
N ALA A 450 -3.98 20.32 3.69
CA ALA A 450 -4.17 19.72 2.37
C ALA A 450 -5.49 20.09 1.70
N ILE A 451 -6.52 20.48 2.46
CA ILE A 451 -7.78 21.03 1.95
C ILE A 451 -7.53 22.46 1.47
N GLU A 452 -6.82 23.27 2.26
CA GLU A 452 -6.47 24.64 1.88
C GLU A 452 -5.60 24.68 0.63
N ASN A 453 -4.55 23.86 0.56
CA ASN A 453 -3.70 23.72 -0.63
C ASN A 453 -4.41 23.09 -1.84
N GLN A 454 -5.63 22.60 -1.66
CA GLN A 454 -6.42 21.98 -2.73
C GLN A 454 -7.38 22.94 -3.41
N GLU A 455 -7.60 24.13 -2.86
CA GLU A 455 -8.41 25.16 -3.48
C GLU A 455 -7.54 26.10 -4.33
N VAL A 456 -8.08 26.47 -5.49
CA VAL A 456 -7.54 27.55 -6.32
C VAL A 456 -8.72 28.46 -6.59
N ILE A 457 -8.78 29.56 -5.84
CA ILE A 457 -9.89 30.49 -5.90
C ILE A 457 -9.64 31.44 -7.06
N LEU A 458 -10.57 31.49 -8.01
CA LEU A 458 -10.58 32.48 -9.06
C LEU A 458 -11.50 33.64 -8.67
N PRO A 459 -11.23 34.88 -9.15
CA PRO A 459 -12.15 35.98 -8.98
C PRO A 459 -13.51 35.70 -9.65
N PRO A 460 -14.57 36.46 -9.28
CA PRO A 460 -15.87 36.35 -9.92
C PRO A 460 -15.79 36.87 -11.37
N LEU A 461 -15.38 35.97 -12.27
CA LEU A 461 -15.29 36.24 -13.71
C LEU A 461 -16.61 35.86 -14.38
N GLU A 462 -16.99 36.63 -15.39
CA GLU A 462 -18.12 36.39 -16.29
C GLU A 462 -17.67 36.40 -17.76
N GLU A 463 -18.43 35.75 -18.65
CA GLU A 463 -18.14 35.81 -20.09
C GLU A 463 -18.29 37.25 -20.60
N GLY A 464 -17.29 37.71 -21.37
CA GLY A 464 -17.16 39.09 -21.81
C GLY A 464 -16.38 40.01 -20.87
N ASP A 465 -15.94 39.53 -19.70
CA ASP A 465 -15.08 40.32 -18.83
C ASP A 465 -13.72 40.65 -19.45
N HIS A 466 -13.18 41.82 -19.10
CA HIS A 466 -11.87 42.30 -19.54
C HIS A 466 -10.91 42.48 -18.35
N PRO A 467 -10.23 41.41 -17.89
CA PRO A 467 -9.26 41.53 -16.82
C PRO A 467 -7.99 42.27 -17.28
N ASP A 468 -7.36 42.99 -16.36
CA ASP A 468 -6.09 43.68 -16.63
C ASP A 468 -4.94 42.67 -16.63
N CYS A 469 -4.10 42.68 -17.65
CA CYS A 469 -2.83 41.96 -17.61
C CYS A 469 -1.79 42.80 -16.87
N LYS A 470 -1.33 42.30 -15.71
CA LYS A 470 -0.30 42.96 -14.89
C LYS A 470 1.10 42.50 -15.27
N GLU A 471 1.25 41.23 -15.62
CA GLU A 471 2.53 40.63 -15.98
C GLU A 471 2.29 39.54 -17.04
N LEU A 472 3.21 39.44 -18.00
CA LEU A 472 3.22 38.38 -19.01
C LEU A 472 4.64 37.81 -19.11
N ASP A 473 4.78 36.58 -18.65
CA ASP A 473 6.05 35.86 -18.55
C ASP A 473 6.20 34.85 -19.67
N VAL A 474 7.41 34.81 -20.23
CA VAL A 474 7.86 33.71 -21.09
C VAL A 474 8.42 32.61 -20.20
N LEU A 475 7.88 31.41 -20.30
CA LEU A 475 8.36 30.26 -19.52
C LEU A 475 8.97 29.21 -20.46
N GLY A 476 10.26 28.98 -20.27
CA GLY A 476 10.97 27.86 -20.89
C GLY A 476 10.81 26.60 -20.05
N HIS A 477 10.51 25.49 -20.72
CA HIS A 477 10.35 24.19 -20.10
C HIS A 477 11.17 23.15 -20.85
N GLU A 478 11.58 22.13 -20.11
CA GLU A 478 12.21 20.94 -20.66
C GLU A 478 11.44 19.70 -20.22
N THR A 479 11.16 18.82 -21.16
CA THR A 479 10.59 17.51 -20.84
C THR A 479 11.52 16.75 -19.91
N GLN A 480 10.96 16.10 -18.90
CA GLN A 480 11.73 15.35 -17.93
C GLN A 480 11.65 13.84 -18.18
N PRO A 481 12.73 13.09 -17.96
CA PRO A 481 12.68 11.64 -18.01
C PRO A 481 11.72 11.12 -16.93
N ARG A 482 11.15 9.93 -17.15
CA ARG A 482 10.28 9.29 -16.16
C ARG A 482 10.96 9.23 -14.80
N GLN A 483 10.19 9.54 -13.75
CA GLN A 483 10.71 9.48 -12.38
C GLN A 483 11.28 8.10 -12.04
N ASP A 484 12.39 8.13 -11.31
CA ASP A 484 13.01 6.94 -10.76
C ASP A 484 12.04 6.24 -9.80
N ILE A 485 11.93 4.91 -9.91
CA ILE A 485 11.11 4.07 -9.04
C ILE A 485 11.50 4.27 -7.56
N GLN A 486 12.77 4.57 -7.26
CA GLN A 486 13.21 4.84 -5.88
C GLN A 486 12.80 6.21 -5.35
N LYS A 487 12.47 7.16 -6.25
CA LYS A 487 12.02 8.52 -5.92
C LYS A 487 10.51 8.70 -6.13
N LEU A 488 9.81 7.67 -6.60
CA LEU A 488 8.36 7.69 -6.66
C LEU A 488 7.82 7.75 -5.22
N PRO A 489 6.93 8.70 -4.91
CA PRO A 489 6.17 8.64 -3.67
C PRO A 489 5.24 7.44 -3.80
N TRP A 490 5.61 6.29 -3.26
CA TRP A 490 4.79 5.07 -3.33
C TRP A 490 3.46 5.28 -2.63
#